data_AF-A0A174GEU8-F1
#
_entry.id   AF-A0A174GEU8-F1
#
_cell.length_a   1.000
_cell.length_b   1.000
_cell.length_c   1.000
_cell.angle_alpha   90.00
_cell.angle_beta   90.00
_cell.angle_gamma   90.00
#
_symmetry.space_group_name_H-M   'P 1'
#
loop_
_entity.id
_entity.type
_entity.pdbx_description
1 polymer ?
#
loop_
_entity_poly.entity_id
_entity_poly.type
_entity_poly.pdbx_seq_one_letter_code
_entity_poly.pdbx_strand_id
1 'polypeptide(L)' 'MGNGKMVKEQGIAAFLAQRKENYTCPEYEGIISIHDAECSECQ' A
#
# COMPACT_ATOMS: atom_id res chain seq x y z
N MET A 1 6.84 -11.27 8.08
CA MET A 1 7.97 -10.31 7.96
C MET A 1 7.43 -8.92 8.23
N GLY A 2 8.01 -8.15 9.15
CA GLY A 2 7.51 -6.83 9.53
C GLY A 2 8.05 -5.70 8.64
N ASN A 3 7.31 -4.60 8.54
CA ASN A 3 7.61 -3.43 7.70
C ASN A 3 9.08 -2.95 7.84
N GLY A 4 9.62 -2.95 9.07
CA GLY A 4 11.00 -2.52 9.32
C GLY A 4 12.08 -3.42 8.69
N LYS A 5 11.82 -4.72 8.57
CA LYS A 5 12.78 -5.65 7.92
C LYS A 5 12.88 -5.37 6.42
N MET A 6 11.74 -5.12 5.77
CA MET A 6 11.68 -4.80 4.34
C MET A 6 12.38 -3.47 4.02
N VAL A 7 12.12 -2.42 4.81
CA VAL A 7 12.80 -1.13 4.61
C VAL A 7 14.31 -1.26 4.79
N LYS A 8 14.74 -2.10 5.74
CA LYS A 8 16.17 -2.36 6.00
C LYS A 8 16.85 -3.15 4.87
N GLU A 9 16.15 -4.11 4.26
CA GLU A 9 16.70 -4.99 3.22
C GLU A 9 16.58 -4.41 1.80
N GLN A 10 15.49 -3.71 1.49
CA GLN A 10 15.15 -3.27 0.13
C GLN A 10 15.13 -1.74 -0.03
N GLY A 11 15.22 -1.00 1.08
CA GLY A 11 15.13 0.45 1.08
C GLY A 11 13.69 0.96 1.05
N ILE A 12 13.53 2.22 1.47
CA ILE A 12 12.20 2.83 1.61
C ILE A 12 11.49 3.05 0.27
N ALA A 13 12.24 3.30 -0.82
CA ALA A 13 11.67 3.50 -2.14
C ALA A 13 11.01 2.22 -2.70
N ALA A 14 11.68 1.08 -2.60
CA ALA A 14 11.12 -0.20 -3.02
C ALA A 14 9.93 -0.62 -2.13
N PHE A 15 10.02 -0.37 -0.83
CA PHE A 15 8.91 -0.58 0.09
C PHE A 15 7.69 0.25 -0.30
N LEU A 16 7.85 1.56 -0.54
CA LEU A 16 6.75 2.44 -0.93
C LEU A 16 6.14 2.05 -2.28
N ALA A 17 6.94 1.65 -3.27
CA ALA A 17 6.44 1.17 -4.56
C ALA A 17 5.55 -0.06 -4.41
N GLN A 18 6.00 -1.08 -3.66
CA GLN A 18 5.21 -2.27 -3.39
C GLN A 18 3.94 -1.96 -2.60
N ARG A 19 4.00 -1.04 -1.64
CA ARG A 19 2.82 -0.61 -0.89
C ARG A 19 1.85 0.13 -1.80
N LYS A 20 2.33 0.98 -2.71
CA LYS A 20 1.50 1.70 -3.67
C LYS A 20 0.65 0.72 -4.49
N GLU A 21 1.22 -0.35 -5.02
CA GLU A 21 0.44 -1.40 -5.73
C GLU A 21 -0.62 -2.08 -4.84
N ASN A 22 -0.33 -2.30 -3.55
CA ASN A 22 -1.26 -2.97 -2.64
C ASN A 22 -2.34 -2.04 -2.04
N TYR A 23 -2.13 -0.73 -2.07
CA TYR A 23 -3.06 0.26 -1.52
C TYR A 23 -3.70 1.13 -2.59
N THR A 24 -3.50 0.84 -3.87
CA THR A 24 -4.22 1.49 -4.96
C THR A 24 -5.40 0.62 -5.37
N CYS A 25 -6.60 1.21 -5.34
CA CYS A 25 -7.80 0.59 -5.85
C CYS A 25 -7.68 0.44 -7.36
N PRO A 26 -7.81 -0.78 -7.90
CA PRO A 26 -7.69 -1.01 -9.34
C PRO A 26 -8.87 -0.41 -10.13
N GLU A 27 -10.01 -0.14 -9.48
CA GLU A 27 -11.22 0.34 -10.16
C GLU A 27 -11.29 1.87 -10.27
N TYR A 28 -10.75 2.62 -9.31
CA TYR A 28 -10.93 4.08 -9.23
C TYR A 28 -9.64 4.87 -9.03
N GLU A 29 -8.46 4.22 -9.08
CA GLU A 29 -7.16 4.82 -8.70
C GLU A 29 -7.13 5.39 -7.27
N GLY A 30 -8.17 5.12 -6.47
CA GLY A 30 -8.30 5.57 -5.09
C GLY A 30 -7.35 4.85 -4.14
N ILE A 31 -7.27 5.32 -2.90
CA ILE A 31 -6.44 4.67 -1.88
C ILE A 31 -7.32 3.70 -1.07
N ILE A 32 -6.85 2.47 -0.91
CA ILE A 32 -7.45 1.46 -0.03
C ILE A 32 -7.03 1.78 1.41
N SER A 33 -8.00 1.94 2.30
CA SER A 33 -7.76 2.14 3.73
C SER A 33 -7.07 0.90 4.32
N ILE A 34 -6.03 1.14 5.12
CA ILE A 34 -5.32 0.06 5.83
C ILE A 34 -6.19 -0.54 6.94
N HIS A 35 -7.11 0.24 7.50
CA HIS A 35 -7.93 -0.15 8.64
C HIS A 35 -9.13 -1.00 8.23
N ASP A 36 -9.80 -0.59 7.15
CA ASP A 36 -11.09 -1.17 6.75
C ASP A 36 -10.97 -2.00 5.47
N ALA A 37 -9.80 -2.00 4.82
CA ALA A 37 -9.57 -2.61 3.51
C ALA A 37 -10.55 -2.14 2.41
N GLU A 38 -11.22 -1.01 2.64
CA GLU A 38 -12.15 -0.39 1.71
C GLU A 38 -11.49 0.79 1.01
N CYS A 39 -11.79 0.96 -0.28
CA CYS A 39 -11.41 2.15 -1.00
C CYS A 39 -12.41 3.26 -0.70
N SER A 40 -11.89 4.43 -0.30
CA SER A 40 -12.72 5.59 0.03
C SER A 40 -13.55 6.11 -1.15
N GLU A 41 -13.12 5.84 -2.39
CA GLU A 41 -13.82 6.26 -3.61
C GLU A 41 -14.80 5.20 -4.12
N CYS A 42 -14.82 3.99 -3.56
CA CYS A 42 -15.77 2.93 -3.94
C CYS A 42 -17.09 3.00 -3.15
N GLN A 43 -17.24 3.94 -2.22
CA GLN A 43 -18.47 4.14 -1.46
C GLN A 43 -19.55 4.85 -2.28
#